data_AF-A0A0D9W8J0-F1
#
_entry.id   AF-A0A0D9W8J0-F1
#
_cell.length_a   1.000
_cell.length_b   1.000
_cell.length_c   1.000
_cell.angle_alpha   90.00
_cell.angle_beta   90.00
_cell.angle_gamma   90.00
#
_symmetry.space_group_name_H-M   'P 1'
#
loop_
_entity.id
_entity.type
_entity.pdbx_description
1 polymer ?
#
loop_
_entity_poly.entity_id
_entity_poly.type
_entity_poly.pdbx_seq_one_letter_code
_entity_poly.pdbx_strand_id
1 'polypeptide(L)' 'MEYFDRYPPHGRKPAKEENGVPWRRIRAPPLSTPTHDLHTSSCLADLRPGEHLEIQWRKNKDFPYDLQGHAA' A
#
# COMPACT_ATOMS: atom_id res chain seq x y z
N MET A 1 23.14 3.84 -0.58
CA MET A 1 21.73 4.25 -0.55
C MET A 1 21.05 3.36 0.46
N GLU A 2 20.68 3.91 1.61
CA GLU A 2 19.88 3.21 2.60
C GLU A 2 18.41 3.52 2.32
N TYR A 3 17.57 2.48 2.29
CA TYR A 3 16.14 2.65 2.13
C TYR A 3 15.47 2.61 3.49
N PHE A 4 14.49 3.50 3.68
CA PHE A 4 13.64 3.54 4.85
C PHE A 4 12.19 3.38 4.42
N ASP A 5 11.39 2.68 5.21
CA ASP A 5 9.94 2.56 4.99
C ASP A 5 9.21 3.24 6.15
N ARG A 6 8.19 4.05 5.83
CA ARG A 6 7.37 4.75 6.81
C ARG A 6 5.95 4.26 6.74
N TYR A 7 5.55 3.56 7.78
CA TYR A 7 4.18 3.13 7.95
C TYR A 7 3.39 4.23 8.66
N PRO A 8 2.28 4.70 8.08
CA PRO A 8 1.41 5.66 8.75
C PRO A 8 0.89 5.08 10.06
N PRO A 9 0.44 5.93 11.01
CA PRO A 9 -0.06 5.48 12.29
C PRO A 9 -1.29 4.58 12.10
N HIS A 10 -1.15 3.28 12.41
CA HIS A 10 -2.25 2.33 12.37
C HIS A 10 -2.97 2.29 13.72
N GLY A 11 -4.08 3.01 13.82
CA GLY A 11 -4.89 3.10 15.04
C GLY A 11 -4.17 3.84 16.17
N ARG A 12 -3.93 3.14 17.28
CA ARG A 12 -3.18 3.66 18.43
C ARG A 12 -1.66 3.51 18.29
N LYS A 13 -1.19 2.83 17.24
CA LYS A 13 0.25 2.65 17.01
C LYS A 13 0.81 3.92 16.40
N PRO A 14 1.92 4.47 16.93
CA PRO A 14 2.61 5.58 16.30
C PRO A 14 3.10 5.17 14.91
N ALA A 15 3.36 6.16 14.05
CA ALA A 15 4.05 5.92 12.79
C ALA A 15 5.36 5.17 13.04
N LYS A 16 5.63 4.14 12.24
CA LYS A 16 6.84 3.33 12.36
C LYS A 16 7.76 3.64 11.20
N GLU A 17 8.99 4.03 11.51
CA GLU A 17 10.07 4.16 10.54
C GLU A 17 10.98 2.92 10.67
N GLU A 18 11.18 2.19 9.58
CA GLU A 18 12.10 1.05 9.50
C GLU A 18 13.27 1.45 8.62
N ASN A 19 14.49 1.47 9.19
CA ASN A 19 15.71 1.78 8.45
C ASN A 19 16.39 0.51 7.95
N GLY A 20 17.05 0.59 6.80
CA GLY A 20 17.80 -0.53 6.22
C GLY A 20 16.91 -1.56 5.55
N VAL A 21 15.76 -1.15 5.01
CA VAL A 21 14.81 -2.06 4.36
C VAL A 21 15.47 -2.70 3.14
N PRO A 22 15.53 -4.04 3.07
CA PRO A 22 16.10 -4.72 1.91
C PRO A 22 15.36 -4.34 0.63
N TRP A 23 16.09 -4.04 -0.45
CA TRP A 23 15.50 -3.69 -1.76
C TRP A 23 14.43 -4.67 -2.25
N ARG A 24 14.57 -5.96 -1.91
CA ARG A 24 13.61 -7.01 -2.27
C ARG A 24 12.21 -6.82 -1.64
N ARG A 25 12.10 -6.04 -0.57
CA ARG A 25 10.82 -5.70 0.10
C ARG A 25 10.22 -4.40 -0.44
N ILE A 26 10.96 -3.67 -1.25
CA ILE A 26 10.53 -2.39 -1.81
C ILE A 26 9.98 -2.66 -3.20
N ARG A 27 8.73 -2.23 -3.43
CA ARG A 27 8.13 -2.24 -4.76
C ARG A 27 7.63 -0.83 -5.05
N ALA A 28 7.80 -0.39 -6.28
CA ALA A 28 7.15 0.84 -6.71
C ALA A 28 5.63 0.65 -6.56
N PRO A 29 4.91 1.65 -6.03
CA PRO A 29 3.46 1.54 -5.96
C PRO A 29 2.93 1.34 -7.37
N PRO A 30 2.05 0.34 -7.60
CA PRO A 30 1.54 0.04 -8.93
C PRO A 30 0.73 1.22 -9.50
N LEU A 31 0.24 2.11 -8.62
CA LEU A 31 -0.59 3.25 -8.95
C LEU A 31 -0.21 4.45 -8.09
N SER A 32 -0.18 5.63 -8.69
CA SER A 32 -0.02 6.91 -7.98
C SER A 32 -1.35 7.40 -7.38
N THR A 33 -2.08 6.52 -6.72
CA THR A 33 -3.34 6.88 -6.05
C THR A 33 -3.06 7.42 -4.65
N PRO A 34 -3.68 8.55 -4.24
CA PRO A 34 -3.58 9.03 -2.87
C PRO A 34 -3.98 7.96 -1.87
N THR A 35 -3.30 7.89 -0.72
CA THR A 35 -3.48 6.80 0.27
C THR A 35 -4.88 6.71 0.90
N HIS A 36 -5.69 7.77 0.80
CA HIS A 36 -7.07 7.80 1.30
C HIS A 36 -8.13 7.52 0.24
N ASP A 37 -7.74 7.54 -1.03
CA ASP A 37 -8.65 7.34 -2.15
C ASP A 37 -8.70 5.85 -2.50
N LEU A 38 -9.92 5.34 -2.61
CA LEU A 38 -10.14 3.97 -3.07
C LEU A 38 -9.81 3.93 -4.56
N HIS A 39 -8.86 3.08 -4.95
CA HIS A 39 -8.67 2.81 -6.36
C HIS A 39 -9.77 1.87 -6.87
N THR A 40 -10.62 2.37 -7.75
CA THR A 40 -11.59 1.55 -8.48
C THR A 40 -10.97 1.17 -9.83
N SER A 41 -10.59 -0.10 -9.97
CA SER A 41 -10.10 -0.61 -11.25
C SER A 41 -11.25 -0.83 -12.23
N SER A 42 -11.06 -0.42 -13.49
CA SER A 42 -12.01 -0.66 -14.57
C SER A 42 -11.98 -2.12 -15.09
N CYS A 43 -10.93 -2.89 -14.80
CA CYS A 43 -10.76 -4.26 -15.31
C CYS A 43 -11.38 -5.34 -14.42
N LEU A 44 -12.13 -4.96 -13.37
CA LEU A 44 -12.75 -5.92 -12.45
C LEU A 44 -13.70 -6.90 -13.18
N ALA A 45 -14.38 -6.42 -14.22
CA ALA A 45 -15.31 -7.22 -15.02
C ALA A 45 -14.62 -8.25 -15.93
N ASP A 46 -13.32 -8.07 -16.20
CA ASP A 46 -12.54 -8.92 -17.11
C ASP A 46 -11.76 -10.02 -16.38
N LEU A 47 -11.85 -10.08 -15.04
CA LEU A 47 -11.14 -11.05 -14.22
C LEU A 47 -11.60 -12.48 -14.52
N ARG A 48 -10.62 -13.36 -14.72
CA ARG A 48 -10.83 -14.79 -14.98
C ARG A 48 -10.36 -15.62 -13.80
N PRO A 49 -10.91 -16.83 -13.60
CA PRO A 49 -10.38 -17.76 -12.61
C PRO A 49 -8.87 -18.00 -12.82
N GLY A 50 -8.08 -17.83 -11.78
CA GLY A 50 -6.62 -17.98 -11.82
C GLY A 50 -5.83 -16.67 -12.01
N GLU A 51 -6.50 -15.55 -12.30
CA GLU A 51 -5.87 -14.23 -12.32
C GLU A 51 -5.57 -13.72 -10.91
N HIS A 52 -4.55 -12.86 -10.80
CA HIS A 52 -4.16 -12.24 -9.53
C HIS A 52 -4.92 -10.93 -9.31
N LEU A 53 -5.38 -10.71 -8.09
CA LEU A 53 -6.03 -9.48 -7.66
C LEU A 53 -5.45 -9.01 -6.34
N GLU A 54 -5.31 -7.70 -6.19
CA GLU A 54 -4.94 -7.05 -4.95
C GLU A 54 -6.16 -6.36 -4.36
N ILE A 55 -6.45 -6.60 -3.08
CA ILE A 55 -7.59 -5.99 -2.41
C ILE A 55 -7.09 -4.91 -1.46
N GLN A 56 -7.59 -3.70 -1.66
CA GLN A 56 -7.29 -2.56 -0.83
C GLN A 56 -8.26 -2.50 0.37
N TRP A 57 -7.76 -2.64 1.59
CA TRP A 57 -8.56 -2.62 2.82
C TRP A 57 -8.21 -1.43 3.71
N ARG A 58 -9.21 -0.93 4.43
CA ARG A 58 -9.04 0.05 5.51
C ARG A 58 -10.00 -0.26 6.65
N LYS A 59 -9.63 0.14 7.87
CA LYS A 59 -10.46 -0.07 9.05
C LYS A 59 -11.67 0.88 9.12
N ASN A 60 -11.47 2.14 8.77
CA ASN A 60 -12.52 3.17 8.66
C ASN A 60 -12.07 4.26 7.67
N LYS A 61 -12.88 5.29 7.43
CA LYS A 61 -12.54 6.38 6.48
C LYS A 61 -11.40 7.29 6.93
N ASP A 62 -11.08 7.30 8.23
CA ASP A 62 -10.01 8.11 8.82
C ASP A 62 -8.63 7.46 8.67
N PHE A 63 -8.60 6.16 8.37
CA PHE A 63 -7.35 5.44 8.09
C PHE A 63 -7.09 5.40 6.58
N PRO A 64 -5.83 5.60 6.15
CA PRO A 64 -5.44 5.31 4.78
C PRO A 64 -5.69 3.83 4.51
N TYR A 65 -5.88 3.52 3.24
CA TYR A 65 -5.83 2.16 2.79
C TYR A 65 -4.41 1.61 2.96
N ASP A 66 -4.30 0.34 3.35
CA ASP A 66 -3.01 -0.34 3.38
C ASP A 66 -2.48 -0.42 1.95
N LEU A 67 -1.55 0.49 1.62
CA LEU A 67 -0.80 0.49 0.37
C LEU A 67 0.58 -0.08 0.68
N GLN A 68 0.98 -1.15 -0.02
CA GLN A 68 2.30 -1.76 0.16
C GLN A 68 3.41 -0.76 -0.18
N GLY A 69 4.20 -0.38 0.84
CA GLY A 69 5.57 0.16 0.81
C GLY A 69 5.85 1.33 -0.13
N HIS A 70 6.08 2.52 0.43
CA HIS A 70 6.63 3.65 -0.32
C HIS A 70 8.17 3.58 -0.30
N ALA A 71 8.80 3.47 -1.49
CA ALA A 71 10.19 3.88 -1.66
C ALA A 71 10.22 5.40 -1.90
N ALA A 72 10.95 6.14 -1.07
CA ALA A 72 11.35 7.51 -1.36
C ALA A 72 12.66 7.53 -2.17
#